data_AF-A0A2V9GPD4-F1
#
_entry.id   AF-A0A2V9GPD4-F1
#
_cell.length_a   1.000
_cell.length_b   1.000
_cell.length_c   1.000
_cell.angle_alpha   90.00
_cell.angle_beta   90.00
_cell.angle_gamma   90.00
#
_symmetry.space_group_name_H-M   'P 1'
#
loop_
_entity.id
_entity.type
_entity.pdbx_description
1 polymer ?
#
loop_
_entity_poly.entity_id
_entity_poly.type
_entity_poly.pdbx_seq_one_letter_code
_entity_poly.pdbx_strand_id
1 'polypeptide(L)'
;MKTLRRIIPISAAIVVIVGVSWLGLRYFRSQSDCKKLSAAFARQIENIKEDAHERLKVGTKKADVARFFAEHSIPFTISESGARGTLLTSGCAPFGCGSDSALIGVSVKLDPAGAVTEEPTVIDMYTDCL
;
A
#
# COMPACT_ATOMS: atom_id res chain seq x y z
N MET A 1 -17.76 50.39 -28.99
CA MET A 1 -16.62 49.50 -29.31
C MET A 1 -15.45 49.55 -28.31
N LYS A 2 -15.13 50.67 -27.63
CA LYS A 2 -13.99 50.74 -26.67
C LYS A 2 -14.17 49.92 -25.38
N THR A 3 -15.41 49.75 -24.90
CA THR A 3 -15.74 48.98 -23.68
C THR A 3 -15.54 47.47 -23.86
N LEU A 4 -15.94 46.89 -24.99
CA LEU A 4 -15.71 45.46 -25.27
C LEU A 4 -14.20 45.10 -25.27
N ARG A 5 -13.34 45.97 -25.79
CA ARG A 5 -11.89 45.75 -25.87
C ARG A 5 -11.19 45.64 -24.51
N ARG A 6 -11.75 46.24 -23.45
CA ARG A 6 -11.21 46.15 -22.08
C ARG A 6 -11.81 45.00 -21.27
N ILE A 7 -13.03 44.56 -21.59
CA ILE A 7 -13.68 43.45 -20.88
C ILE A 7 -13.02 42.12 -21.22
N ILE A 8 -12.63 41.90 -22.49
CA ILE A 8 -12.01 40.66 -22.98
C ILE A 8 -10.73 40.26 -22.19
N PRO A 9 -9.71 41.14 -21.99
CA PRO A 9 -8.51 40.76 -21.24
C PRO A 9 -8.78 40.55 -19.74
N ILE A 10 -9.76 41.27 -19.15
CA ILE A 10 -10.14 41.09 -17.74
C ILE A 10 -10.82 39.73 -17.53
N SER A 11 -11.75 39.36 -18.43
CA SER A 11 -12.38 38.04 -18.38
C SER A 11 -11.37 36.91 -18.59
N ALA A 12 -10.39 37.08 -19.49
CA ALA A 12 -9.34 36.09 -19.72
C ALA A 12 -8.45 35.92 -18.48
N ALA A 13 -8.07 37.01 -17.81
CA ALA A 13 -7.28 36.96 -16.58
C ALA A 13 -8.00 36.22 -15.44
N ILE A 14 -9.31 36.46 -15.27
CA ILE A 14 -10.12 35.76 -14.25
C ILE A 14 -10.17 34.26 -14.54
N VAL A 15 -10.38 33.85 -15.80
CA VAL A 15 -10.42 32.42 -16.18
C VAL A 15 -9.07 31.74 -15.89
N VAL A 16 -7.95 32.40 -16.17
CA VAL A 16 -6.61 31.86 -15.85
C VAL A 16 -6.42 31.72 -14.34
N ILE A 17 -6.77 32.72 -13.54
CA ILE A 17 -6.65 32.66 -12.08
C ILE A 17 -7.50 31.53 -11.52
N VAL A 18 -8.76 31.42 -11.93
CA VAL A 18 -9.67 30.35 -11.49
C VAL A 18 -9.14 28.98 -11.91
N GLY A 19 -8.63 28.84 -13.14
CA GLY A 19 -8.03 27.60 -13.63
C GLY A 19 -6.80 27.17 -12.83
N VAL A 20 -5.87 28.08 -12.57
CA VAL A 20 -4.66 27.79 -11.77
C VAL A 20 -5.01 27.48 -10.32
N SER A 21 -5.93 28.24 -9.70
CA SER A 21 -6.41 27.95 -8.35
C SER A 21 -7.09 26.58 -8.25
N TRP A 22 -7.89 26.21 -9.25
CA TRP A 22 -8.54 24.90 -9.29
C TRP A 22 -7.54 23.75 -9.45
N LEU A 23 -6.58 23.89 -10.37
CA LEU A 23 -5.51 22.90 -10.58
C LEU A 23 -4.64 22.75 -9.33
N GLY A 24 -4.28 23.86 -8.68
CA GLY A 24 -3.53 23.85 -7.42
C GLY A 24 -4.29 23.16 -6.29
N LEU A 25 -5.59 23.45 -6.12
CA LEU A 25 -6.42 22.81 -5.11
C LEU A 25 -6.58 21.30 -5.37
N ARG A 26 -6.76 20.91 -6.64
CA ARG A 26 -6.86 19.50 -7.05
C ARG A 26 -5.56 18.75 -6.77
N TYR A 27 -4.42 19.35 -7.10
CA TYR A 27 -3.09 18.79 -6.82
C TYR A 27 -2.87 18.60 -5.32
N PHE A 28 -3.19 19.62 -4.51
CA PHE A 28 -3.03 19.55 -3.06
C PHE A 28 -3.91 18.47 -2.42
N ARG A 29 -5.18 18.35 -2.85
CA ARG A 29 -6.08 17.28 -2.39
C ARG A 29 -5.52 15.90 -2.72
N SER A 30 -5.08 15.70 -3.96
CA SER A 30 -4.46 14.45 -4.40
C SER A 30 -3.25 14.08 -3.55
N GLN A 31 -2.40 15.06 -3.22
CA GLN A 31 -1.23 14.82 -2.37
C GLN A 31 -1.64 14.45 -0.93
N SER A 32 -2.67 15.10 -0.39
CA SER A 32 -3.16 14.80 0.96
C SER A 32 -3.78 13.41 1.07
N ASP A 33 -4.50 12.96 0.04
CA ASP A 33 -5.11 11.64 0.01
C ASP A 33 -4.06 10.54 -0.21
N CYS A 34 -3.10 10.79 -1.10
CA CYS A 34 -1.90 9.97 -1.25
C CYS A 34 -1.16 9.76 0.09
N LYS A 35 -0.93 10.83 0.86
CA LYS A 35 -0.27 10.73 2.19
C LYS A 35 -1.05 9.88 3.19
N LYS A 36 -2.39 9.94 3.16
CA LYS A 36 -3.22 9.10 4.02
C LYS A 36 -3.12 7.62 3.62
N LEU A 37 -3.16 7.33 2.32
CA LEU A 37 -3.02 5.98 1.79
C LEU A 37 -1.64 5.39 2.11
N SER A 38 -0.56 6.15 1.91
CA SER A 38 0.79 5.69 2.27
C SER A 38 0.93 5.42 3.76
N ALA A 39 0.32 6.24 4.62
CA ALA A 39 0.35 6.03 6.07
C ALA A 39 -0.49 4.82 6.50
N ALA A 40 -1.64 4.60 5.87
CA ALA A 40 -2.47 3.41 6.12
C ALA A 40 -1.74 2.13 5.70
N PHE A 41 -1.10 2.14 4.53
CA PHE A 41 -0.29 1.03 4.02
C PHE A 41 0.91 0.73 4.94
N ALA A 42 1.67 1.76 5.34
CA ALA A 42 2.80 1.60 6.26
C ALA A 42 2.36 0.99 7.60
N ARG A 43 1.25 1.47 8.17
CA ARG A 43 0.68 0.90 9.40
C ARG A 43 0.25 -0.56 9.22
N GLN A 44 -0.36 -0.90 8.09
CA GLN A 44 -0.77 -2.26 7.81
C GLN A 44 0.44 -3.20 7.76
N ILE A 45 1.53 -2.77 7.12
CA ILE A 45 2.78 -3.54 7.06
C ILE A 45 3.40 -3.69 8.44
N GLU A 46 3.51 -2.60 9.21
CA GLU A 46 4.07 -2.62 10.56
C GLU A 46 3.27 -3.56 11.47
N ASN A 47 1.94 -3.48 11.44
CA ASN A 47 1.09 -4.37 12.22
C ASN A 47 1.29 -5.84 11.84
N ILE A 48 1.37 -6.15 10.54
CA ILE A 48 1.63 -7.53 10.08
C ILE A 48 3.03 -7.98 10.49
N LYS A 49 4.05 -7.10 10.44
CA LYS A 49 5.43 -7.40 10.85
C LYS A 49 5.51 -7.70 12.34
N GLU A 50 4.90 -6.86 13.17
CA GLU A 50 4.87 -7.02 14.62
C GLU A 50 4.11 -8.30 15.01
N ASP A 51 2.89 -8.49 14.50
CA ASP A 51 2.09 -9.68 14.77
C ASP A 51 2.80 -10.96 14.30
N ALA A 52 3.47 -10.92 13.14
CA ALA A 52 4.25 -12.05 12.65
C ALA A 52 5.40 -12.38 13.61
N HIS A 53 6.18 -11.37 14.01
CA HIS A 53 7.30 -11.54 14.94
C HIS A 53 6.85 -12.08 16.32
N GLU A 54 5.71 -11.62 16.82
CA GLU A 54 5.22 -12.05 18.13
C GLU A 54 4.61 -13.45 18.12
N ARG A 55 3.87 -13.81 17.06
CA ARG A 55 3.01 -15.00 17.01
C ARG A 55 3.63 -16.16 16.23
N LEU A 56 4.47 -15.88 15.24
CA LEU A 56 5.11 -16.90 14.39
C LEU A 56 6.56 -17.16 14.83
N LYS A 57 6.76 -17.33 16.14
CA LYS A 57 8.06 -17.68 16.72
C LYS A 57 8.46 -19.11 16.35
N VAL A 58 9.76 -19.39 16.46
CA VAL A 58 10.29 -20.75 16.29
C VAL A 58 9.53 -21.72 17.22
N GLY A 59 9.07 -22.83 16.65
CA GLY A 59 8.23 -23.82 17.33
C GLY A 59 6.71 -23.60 17.20
N THR A 60 6.24 -22.47 16.67
CA THR A 60 4.82 -22.24 16.41
C THR A 60 4.28 -23.30 15.45
N LYS A 61 3.09 -23.85 15.74
CA LYS A 61 2.51 -24.95 14.96
C LYS A 61 1.83 -24.45 13.69
N LYS A 62 1.80 -25.29 12.65
CA LYS A 62 1.12 -25.06 11.37
C LYS A 62 -0.31 -24.53 11.50
N ALA A 63 -1.08 -24.99 12.50
CA ALA A 63 -2.44 -24.52 12.73
C ALA A 63 -2.49 -23.04 13.16
N ASP A 64 -1.57 -22.61 14.02
CA ASP A 64 -1.46 -21.21 14.46
C ASP A 64 -0.94 -20.31 13.33
N VAL A 65 -0.04 -20.83 12.49
CA VAL A 65 0.40 -20.17 11.25
C VAL A 65 -0.79 -19.95 10.32
N ALA A 66 -1.58 -20.98 10.04
CA ALA A 66 -2.78 -20.86 9.21
C ALA A 66 -3.78 -19.84 9.77
N ARG A 67 -3.95 -19.81 11.10
CA ARG A 67 -4.81 -18.83 11.78
C ARG A 67 -4.30 -17.40 11.60
N PHE A 68 -3.00 -17.16 11.72
CA PHE A 68 -2.40 -15.85 11.45
C PHE A 68 -2.75 -15.34 10.04
N PHE A 69 -2.56 -16.17 9.00
CA PHE A 69 -2.87 -15.76 7.63
C PHE A 69 -4.38 -15.45 7.46
N ALA A 70 -5.25 -16.25 8.07
CA ALA A 70 -6.69 -16.03 8.02
C ALA A 70 -7.12 -14.74 8.73
N GLU A 71 -6.56 -14.43 9.91
CA GLU A 71 -6.88 -13.22 10.67
C GLU A 71 -6.46 -11.95 9.94
N HIS A 72 -5.33 -11.97 9.24
CA HIS A 72 -4.89 -10.85 8.40
C HIS A 72 -5.54 -10.85 7.00
N SER A 73 -6.47 -11.77 6.73
CA SER A 73 -7.11 -11.93 5.41
C SER A 73 -6.12 -12.09 4.26
N ILE A 74 -4.97 -12.73 4.53
CA ILE A 74 -3.91 -12.97 3.55
C ILE A 74 -4.16 -14.33 2.89
N PRO A 75 -4.48 -14.39 1.59
CA PRO A 75 -4.52 -15.65 0.86
C PRO A 75 -3.16 -16.36 0.96
N PHE A 76 -3.17 -17.64 1.33
CA PHE A 76 -1.95 -18.38 1.63
C PHE A 76 -1.99 -19.82 1.13
N THR A 77 -0.80 -20.36 0.92
CA THR A 77 -0.55 -21.77 0.61
C THR A 77 0.42 -22.32 1.64
N ILE A 78 0.15 -23.50 2.19
CA ILE A 78 1.08 -24.22 3.06
C ILE A 78 1.61 -25.46 2.36
N SER A 79 2.93 -25.53 2.19
CA SER A 79 3.68 -26.70 1.75
C SER A 79 4.35 -27.40 2.95
N GLU A 80 5.05 -28.51 2.69
CA GLU A 80 5.84 -29.21 3.71
C GLU A 80 7.02 -28.37 4.22
N SER A 81 7.54 -27.46 3.40
CA SER A 81 8.71 -26.63 3.69
C SER A 81 8.39 -25.23 4.21
N GLY A 82 7.11 -24.82 4.22
CA GLY A 82 6.75 -23.47 4.61
C GLY A 82 5.30 -23.07 4.33
N ALA A 83 4.93 -21.90 4.81
CA ALA A 83 3.70 -21.21 4.45
C ALA A 83 4.05 -19.89 3.76
N ARG A 84 3.37 -19.58 2.65
CA ARG A 84 3.53 -18.32 1.92
C ARG A 84 2.18 -17.74 1.60
N GLY A 85 2.04 -16.44 1.78
CA GLY A 85 0.82 -15.72 1.42
C GLY A 85 1.13 -14.32 0.92
N THR A 86 0.24 -13.82 0.08
CA THR A 86 0.38 -12.48 -0.52
C THR A 86 -0.94 -11.75 -0.43
N LEU A 87 -0.92 -10.56 0.17
CA LEU A 87 -2.07 -9.67 0.25
C LEU A 87 -1.93 -8.56 -0.78
N LEU A 88 -2.90 -8.48 -1.69
CA LEU A 88 -3.04 -7.35 -2.60
C LEU A 88 -3.70 -6.18 -1.85
N THR A 89 -3.05 -5.02 -1.93
CA THR A 89 -3.50 -3.78 -1.29
C THR A 89 -3.10 -2.59 -2.18
N SER A 90 -3.31 -1.38 -1.68
CA SER A 90 -2.97 -0.14 -2.38
C SER A 90 -2.32 0.85 -1.43
N GLY A 91 -1.35 1.60 -1.93
CA GLY A 91 -0.67 2.65 -1.20
C GLY A 91 -0.72 3.98 -1.93
N CYS A 92 0.37 4.73 -1.81
CA CYS A 92 0.66 5.81 -2.75
C CYS A 92 2.05 5.53 -3.32
N ALA A 93 2.06 5.06 -4.58
CA ALA A 93 3.29 4.61 -5.20
C ALA A 93 4.23 5.79 -5.47
N PRO A 94 5.56 5.56 -5.43
CA PRO A 94 6.53 6.59 -5.75
C PRO A 94 6.45 6.99 -7.24
N PHE A 95 7.03 8.16 -7.55
CA PHE A 95 7.18 8.58 -8.94
C PHE A 95 7.92 7.52 -9.76
N GLY A 96 7.35 7.15 -10.90
CA GLY A 96 7.87 6.07 -11.76
C GLY A 96 7.03 4.80 -11.73
N CYS A 97 6.07 4.70 -10.82
CA CYS A 97 5.09 3.61 -10.82
C CYS A 97 3.82 4.00 -11.60
N GLY A 98 3.31 3.07 -12.41
CA GLY A 98 2.10 3.23 -13.23
C GLY A 98 0.80 3.07 -12.44
N SER A 99 0.84 2.46 -11.24
CA SER A 99 -0.31 2.34 -10.35
C SER A 99 0.06 2.35 -8.87
N ASP A 100 -0.92 2.62 -8.02
CA ASP A 100 -0.82 2.57 -6.55
C ASP A 100 -0.93 1.14 -5.98
N SER A 101 -0.94 0.12 -6.85
CA SER A 101 -1.11 -1.28 -6.47
C SER A 101 0.14 -1.79 -5.73
N ALA A 102 -0.08 -2.41 -4.58
CA ALA A 102 0.98 -2.94 -3.73
C ALA A 102 0.67 -4.36 -3.24
N LEU A 103 1.72 -5.12 -2.95
CA LEU A 103 1.64 -6.45 -2.38
C LEU A 103 2.36 -6.48 -1.04
N ILE A 104 1.77 -7.17 -0.07
CA ILE A 104 2.43 -7.56 1.17
C ILE A 104 2.61 -9.07 1.13
N GLY A 105 3.86 -9.52 1.07
CA GLY A 105 4.23 -10.93 1.08
C GLY A 105 4.64 -11.37 2.47
N VAL A 106 4.11 -12.49 2.94
CA VAL A 106 4.51 -13.13 4.19
C VAL A 106 4.99 -14.55 3.90
N SER A 107 6.18 -14.89 4.38
CA SER A 107 6.79 -16.22 4.22
C SER A 107 7.26 -16.75 5.57
N VAL A 108 6.89 -17.99 5.85
CA VAL A 108 7.22 -18.70 7.09
C VAL A 108 7.85 -20.04 6.70
N LYS A 109 9.02 -20.35 7.23
CA LYS A 109 9.63 -21.67 7.03
C LYS A 109 9.13 -22.65 8.08
N LEU A 110 8.80 -23.86 7.64
CA LEU A 110 8.31 -24.93 8.49
C LEU A 110 9.24 -26.15 8.40
N ASP A 111 9.37 -26.90 9.50
CA ASP A 111 9.99 -28.21 9.51
C ASP A 111 9.00 -29.30 9.04
N PRO A 112 9.47 -30.56 8.85
CA PRO A 112 8.59 -31.68 8.50
C PRO A 112 7.50 -31.98 9.54
N ALA A 113 7.67 -31.56 10.81
CA ALA A 113 6.65 -31.69 11.85
C ALA A 113 5.61 -30.55 11.78
N GLY A 114 5.80 -29.58 10.88
CA GLY A 114 4.93 -28.42 10.69
C GLY A 114 5.14 -27.32 11.73
N ALA A 115 6.31 -27.25 12.36
CA ALA A 115 6.68 -26.19 13.29
C ALA A 115 7.55 -25.13 12.59
N VAL A 116 7.40 -23.86 13.00
CA VAL A 116 8.22 -22.76 12.47
C VAL A 116 9.69 -22.95 12.85
N THR A 117 10.58 -22.83 11.88
CA THR A 117 12.03 -23.04 12.06
C THR A 117 12.84 -21.76 12.14
N GLU A 118 12.34 -20.69 11.54
CA GLU A 118 13.03 -19.41 11.40
C GLU A 118 12.05 -18.26 11.57
N GLU A 119 12.59 -17.06 11.81
CA GLU A 119 11.79 -15.85 11.89
C GLU A 119 11.01 -15.61 10.58
N PRO A 120 9.72 -15.24 10.65
CA PRO A 120 8.92 -14.98 9.47
C PRO A 120 9.47 -13.79 8.69
N THR A 121 9.42 -13.89 7.37
CA THR A 121 9.81 -12.80 6.48
C THR A 121 8.56 -12.09 5.99
N VAL A 122 8.48 -10.78 6.24
CA VAL A 122 7.42 -9.91 5.69
C VAL A 122 8.05 -8.88 4.77
N ILE A 123 7.63 -8.88 3.52
CA ILE A 123 8.08 -7.96 2.48
C ILE A 123 6.91 -7.17 1.91
N ASP A 124 7.21 -6.02 1.36
CA ASP A 124 6.26 -5.18 0.65
C ASP A 124 6.86 -4.70 -0.68
N MET A 125 6.01 -4.54 -1.70
CA MET A 125 6.41 -4.00 -3.00
C MET A 125 5.24 -3.37 -3.74
N TYR A 126 5.52 -2.37 -4.57
CA TYR A 126 4.57 -1.88 -5.57
C TYR A 126 4.71 -2.70 -6.87
N THR A 127 3.60 -3.04 -7.52
CA THR A 127 3.59 -4.06 -8.59
C THR A 127 3.87 -3.52 -9.99
N ASP A 128 3.80 -2.21 -10.19
CA ASP A 128 3.85 -1.57 -11.51
C ASP A 128 4.84 -0.41 -11.49
N CYS A 129 6.12 -0.72 -11.28
CA CYS A 129 7.22 0.25 -11.21
C CYS A 129 8.32 -0.14 -12.19
N LEU A 130 8.82 0.83 -12.97
CA LEU A 130 9.90 0.67 -13.96
C LEU A 130 11.29 0.89 -13.35
#